data_AF-A0AAE1W166-F1
#
_entry.id   AF-A0AAE1W166-F1
#
_cell.length_a   1.000
_cell.length_b   1.000
_cell.length_c   1.000
_cell.angle_alpha   90.00
_cell.angle_beta   90.00
_cell.angle_gamma   90.00
#
_symmetry.space_group_name_H-M   'P 1'
#
loop_
_entity.id
_entity.type
_entity.pdbx_description
1 polymer ?
#
loop_
_entity_poly.entity_id
_entity_poly.type
_entity_poly.pdbx_seq_one_letter_code
_entity_poly.pdbx_strand_id
1 'polypeptide(L)'
;MNGANREIQGGRRGRRATRLNVDTQAKPLKQKKRSFGMECNRIIEKEVTKLWKAGYVTEVQYTQWFSNVVLVPKAVEKWRMYMDFTDLNKACPKDPYLLPQIELLVDSTMVFALFSMMNAYQGYHRIFMAEEDRDKTFSLLRML
;
A
#
# COMPACT_ATOMS: atom_id res chain seq x y z
N MET A 1 -11.98 3.06 29.57
CA MET A 1 -13.03 2.28 28.87
C MET A 1 -12.38 1.58 27.69
N ASN A 2 -12.13 0.28 27.84
CA ASN A 2 -11.39 -0.56 26.88
C ASN A 2 -12.32 -0.98 25.75
N GLY A 3 -12.16 -0.37 24.57
CA GLY A 3 -12.79 -0.82 23.34
C GLY A 3 -11.93 -1.90 22.70
N ALA A 4 -12.19 -3.16 23.07
CA ALA A 4 -11.60 -4.32 22.42
C ALA A 4 -11.96 -4.32 20.92
N ASN A 5 -10.96 -4.15 20.06
CA ASN A 5 -11.07 -4.42 18.63
C ASN A 5 -11.32 -5.92 18.48
N ARG A 6 -12.61 -6.31 18.40
CA ARG A 6 -13.00 -7.67 18.07
C ARG A 6 -12.54 -7.94 16.63
N GLU A 7 -11.57 -8.83 16.51
CA GLU A 7 -11.19 -9.43 15.24
C GLU A 7 -12.42 -10.09 14.63
N ILE A 8 -12.89 -9.55 13.51
CA ILE A 8 -13.82 -10.26 12.63
C ILE A 8 -12.97 -11.26 11.85
N GLN A 9 -12.83 -12.48 12.39
CA GLN A 9 -12.30 -13.61 11.64
C GLN A 9 -13.31 -13.99 10.54
N GLY A 10 -13.21 -13.29 9.41
CA GLY A 10 -13.93 -13.61 8.19
C GLY A 10 -13.49 -14.98 7.67
N GLY A 11 -14.46 -15.87 7.48
CA GLY A 11 -14.27 -17.26 7.07
C GLY A 11 -13.43 -17.44 5.80
N ARG A 12 -12.74 -18.58 5.76
CA ARG A 12 -11.96 -19.11 4.62
C ARG A 12 -12.84 -19.31 3.39
N ARG A 13 -13.03 -18.28 2.54
CA ARG A 13 -13.50 -18.43 1.15
C ARG A 13 -12.71 -17.51 0.22
N GLY A 14 -11.86 -18.11 -0.62
CA GLY A 14 -11.27 -17.52 -1.82
C GLY A 14 -10.60 -16.15 -1.67
N ARG A 15 -9.42 -16.08 -1.03
CA ARG A 15 -8.59 -14.86 -1.12
C ARG A 15 -8.03 -14.76 -2.54
N ARG A 16 -8.61 -13.89 -3.37
CA ARG A 16 -7.98 -13.48 -4.62
C ARG A 16 -6.77 -12.63 -4.28
N ALA A 17 -5.59 -13.13 -4.66
CA ALA A 17 -4.36 -12.38 -4.58
C ALA A 17 -4.24 -11.49 -5.82
N THR A 18 -3.89 -10.23 -5.62
CA THR A 18 -3.67 -9.27 -6.71
C THR A 18 -2.30 -9.51 -7.30
N ARG A 19 -2.23 -9.57 -8.63
CA ARG A 19 -0.99 -9.70 -9.38
C ARG A 19 -0.57 -8.34 -9.93
N LEU A 20 0.72 -8.06 -9.87
CA LEU A 20 1.34 -6.94 -10.56
C LEU A 20 1.75 -7.47 -11.93
N ASN A 21 0.96 -7.13 -12.96
CA ASN A 21 1.24 -7.50 -14.35
C ASN A 21 2.45 -6.71 -14.91
N VAL A 22 3.58 -6.69 -14.21
CA VAL A 22 4.80 -5.99 -14.62
C VAL A 22 5.21 -6.50 -16.00
N ASP A 23 5.42 -5.58 -16.92
CA ASP A 23 5.88 -5.91 -18.26
C ASP A 23 7.21 -6.67 -18.17
N THR A 24 7.23 -7.87 -18.74
CA THR A 24 8.42 -8.74 -18.80
C THR A 24 9.60 -8.08 -19.52
N GLN A 25 9.36 -7.07 -20.36
CA GLN A 25 10.39 -6.29 -21.06
C GLN A 25 10.89 -5.10 -20.24
N ALA A 26 10.18 -4.71 -19.17
CA ALA A 26 10.59 -3.60 -18.33
C ALA A 26 11.81 -3.98 -17.49
N LYS A 27 12.88 -3.19 -17.61
CA LYS A 27 14.09 -3.38 -16.82
C LYS A 27 13.80 -3.04 -15.35
N PRO A 28 14.07 -3.96 -14.40
CA PRO A 28 13.97 -3.65 -12.99
C PRO A 28 14.89 -2.49 -12.62
N LEU A 29 14.36 -1.50 -11.90
CA LEU A 29 15.10 -0.33 -11.47
C LEU A 29 15.36 -0.37 -9.97
N LYS A 30 16.62 -0.16 -9.61
CA LYS A 30 17.04 0.07 -8.23
C LYS A 30 17.28 1.55 -8.01
N GLN A 31 16.31 2.23 -7.40
CA GLN A 31 16.47 3.65 -7.12
C GLN A 31 17.62 3.87 -6.12
N LYS A 32 18.43 4.92 -6.34
CA LYS A 32 19.51 5.28 -5.41
C LYS A 32 18.92 5.70 -4.07
N LYS A 33 19.42 5.11 -2.98
CA LYS A 33 19.01 5.46 -1.61
C LYS A 33 19.09 6.98 -1.40
N ARG A 34 18.02 7.57 -0.90
CA ARG A 34 18.04 8.96 -0.41
C ARG A 34 18.58 8.99 1.01
N SER A 35 19.47 9.97 1.27
CA SER A 35 19.92 10.26 2.64
C SER A 35 18.89 11.19 3.29
N PHE A 36 18.51 10.87 4.52
CA PHE A 36 17.65 11.72 5.36
C PHE A 36 18.43 12.19 6.59
N GLY A 37 18.04 13.34 7.14
CA GLY A 37 18.57 13.82 8.42
C GLY A 37 18.15 12.90 9.60
N MET A 38 18.83 13.05 10.74
CA MET A 38 18.62 12.16 11.91
C MET A 38 17.16 12.09 12.38
N GLU A 39 16.46 13.22 12.45
CA GLU A 39 15.05 13.23 12.90
C GLU A 39 14.13 12.49 11.93
N CYS A 40 14.37 12.65 10.62
CA CYS A 40 13.64 11.94 9.58
C CYS A 40 13.91 10.42 9.62
N ASN A 41 15.15 10.00 9.85
CA ASN A 41 15.49 8.57 10.00
C ASN A 41 14.75 7.93 11.18
N ARG A 42 14.67 8.63 12.32
CA ARG A 42 13.96 8.14 13.50
C ARG A 42 12.47 7.93 13.24
N ILE A 43 11.85 8.82 12.47
CA ILE A 43 10.46 8.68 12.04
C ILE A 43 10.29 7.47 11.12
N ILE A 44 11.18 7.30 10.14
CA ILE A 44 11.16 6.17 9.19
C ILE A 44 11.28 4.86 9.96
N GLU A 45 12.27 4.73 10.84
CA GLU A 45 12.50 3.52 11.63
C GLU A 45 11.27 3.15 12.49
N LYS A 46 10.65 4.15 13.13
CA LYS A 46 9.44 3.94 13.94
C LYS A 46 8.25 3.44 13.11
N GLU A 47 8.01 4.03 11.94
CA GLU A 47 6.91 3.62 11.05
C GLU A 47 7.20 2.25 10.41
N VAL A 48 8.44 2.00 9.97
CA VAL A 48 8.86 0.69 9.42
C VAL A 48 8.71 -0.42 10.46
N THR A 49 9.16 -0.19 11.69
CA THR A 49 9.00 -1.16 12.79
C THR A 49 7.53 -1.49 13.05
N LYS A 50 6.66 -0.47 12.99
CA LYS A 50 5.22 -0.65 13.16
C LYS A 50 4.60 -1.48 12.02
N LEU A 51 4.98 -1.20 10.76
CA LEU A 51 4.50 -1.95 9.60
C LEU A 51 5.00 -3.40 9.61
N TRP A 52 6.25 -3.62 10.04
CA TRP A 52 6.84 -4.94 10.19
C TRP A 52 6.11 -5.75 11.27
N LYS A 53 5.90 -5.18 12.47
CA LYS A 53 5.14 -5.83 13.55
C LYS A 53 3.70 -6.19 13.17
N ALA A 54 3.07 -5.38 12.30
CA ALA A 54 1.73 -5.65 11.79
C ALA A 54 1.69 -6.71 10.69
N GLY A 55 2.85 -7.20 10.22
CA GLY A 55 2.95 -8.17 9.13
C GLY A 55 2.65 -7.59 7.75
N TYR A 56 2.62 -6.26 7.60
CA TYR A 56 2.39 -5.61 6.31
C TYR A 56 3.63 -5.54 5.45
N VAL A 57 4.83 -5.55 6.05
CA VAL A 57 6.11 -5.47 5.35
C VAL A 57 6.98 -6.64 5.80
N THR A 58 7.68 -7.26 4.85
CA THR A 58 8.60 -8.38 5.09
C THR A 58 9.95 -8.08 4.46
N GLU A 59 11.00 -8.75 4.95
CA GLU A 59 12.33 -8.62 4.38
C GLU A 59 12.47 -9.47 3.12
N VAL A 60 13.01 -8.86 2.06
CA VAL A 60 13.31 -9.53 0.80
C VAL A 60 14.79 -9.34 0.49
N GLN A 61 15.54 -10.45 0.42
CA GLN A 61 17.01 -10.40 0.28
C GLN A 61 17.51 -10.14 -1.14
N TYR A 62 16.73 -10.51 -2.17
CA TYR A 62 17.21 -10.54 -3.57
C TYR A 62 16.27 -9.87 -4.57
N THR A 63 15.62 -8.78 -4.17
CA THR A 63 14.75 -8.03 -5.07
C THR A 63 15.53 -7.27 -6.15
N GLN A 64 14.98 -7.28 -7.37
CA GLN A 64 15.47 -6.51 -8.51
C GLN A 64 14.86 -5.09 -8.56
N TRP A 65 13.74 -4.87 -7.89
CA TRP A 65 13.06 -3.59 -7.79
C TRP A 65 13.40 -2.95 -6.45
N PHE A 66 13.84 -1.68 -6.45
CA PHE A 66 14.07 -0.95 -5.20
C PHE A 66 13.43 0.42 -5.28
N SER A 67 12.44 0.64 -4.41
CA SER A 67 11.70 1.90 -4.31
C SER A 67 12.15 2.70 -3.10
N ASN A 68 12.37 4.00 -3.27
CA ASN A 68 12.78 4.89 -2.19
C ASN A 68 11.61 5.21 -1.25
N VAL A 69 11.95 5.50 0.01
CA VAL A 69 11.02 6.14 0.95
C VAL A 69 10.93 7.62 0.63
N VAL A 70 9.75 8.20 0.77
CA VAL A 70 9.49 9.64 0.71
C VAL A 70 8.74 10.05 1.97
N LEU A 71 9.27 11.03 2.67
CA LEU A 71 8.60 11.65 3.81
C LEU A 71 7.89 12.91 3.35
N VAL A 72 6.60 13.03 3.67
CA VAL A 72 5.82 14.23 3.40
C VAL A 72 5.31 14.79 4.73
N PRO A 73 5.56 16.08 5.02
CA PRO A 73 5.01 16.71 6.21
C PRO A 73 3.48 16.82 6.07
N LYS A 74 2.76 16.49 7.13
CA LYS A 74 1.32 16.73 7.27
C LYS A 74 1.11 17.87 8.28
N ALA A 75 -0.05 18.51 8.23
CA ALA A 75 -0.45 19.51 9.21
C ALA A 75 -0.27 18.99 10.66
N VAL A 76 0.29 19.86 11.51
CA VAL A 76 0.65 19.64 12.92
C VAL A 76 1.63 18.47 13.13
N GLU A 77 2.92 18.75 12.97
CA GLU A 77 4.09 17.94 13.40
C GLU A 77 4.09 16.44 13.02
N LYS A 78 3.19 16.03 12.13
CA LYS A 78 3.02 14.62 11.78
C LYS A 78 3.60 14.38 10.41
N TRP A 79 4.58 13.49 10.34
CA TRP A 79 5.13 13.02 9.09
C TRP A 79 4.35 11.82 8.57
N ARG A 80 4.25 11.70 7.25
CA ARG A 80 3.74 10.50 6.57
C ARG A 80 4.84 9.89 5.74
N MET A 81 5.06 8.60 5.95
CA MET A 81 5.95 7.78 5.13
C MET A 81 5.19 7.28 3.90
N TYR A 82 5.75 7.53 2.72
CA TYR A 82 5.32 6.97 1.44
C TYR A 82 6.45 6.18 0.82
N MET A 83 6.10 5.27 -0.09
CA MET A 83 7.04 4.60 -0.96
C MET A 83 6.87 5.13 -2.38
N ASP A 84 7.98 5.51 -3.01
CA ASP A 84 8.00 6.02 -4.37
C ASP A 84 7.98 4.87 -5.38
N PHE A 85 6.77 4.43 -5.71
CA PHE A 85 6.54 3.41 -6.74
C PHE A 85 6.52 3.98 -8.16
N THR A 86 6.99 5.21 -8.40
CA THR A 86 6.88 5.84 -9.73
C THR A 86 7.47 4.97 -10.84
N ASP A 87 8.62 4.36 -10.60
CA ASP A 87 9.29 3.52 -11.60
C ASP A 87 8.65 2.14 -11.75
N LEU A 88 8.16 1.56 -10.64
CA LEU A 88 7.38 0.32 -10.67
C LEU A 88 6.05 0.52 -11.41
N ASN A 89 5.37 1.63 -11.17
CA ASN A 89 4.09 1.98 -11.80
C ASN A 89 4.22 2.24 -13.30
N LYS A 90 5.40 2.69 -13.79
CA LYS A 90 5.67 2.80 -15.24
C LYS A 90 5.83 1.44 -15.90
N ALA A 91 6.34 0.46 -15.17
CA ALA A 91 6.54 -0.91 -15.66
C ALA A 91 5.25 -1.75 -15.60
N CYS A 92 4.27 -1.33 -14.81
CA CYS A 92 2.94 -1.91 -14.81
C CYS A 92 2.07 -1.31 -15.94
N PRO A 93 1.47 -2.12 -16.83
CA PRO A 93 0.45 -1.64 -17.74
C PRO A 93 -0.74 -1.14 -16.91
N LYS A 94 -1.33 -0.03 -17.35
CA LYS A 94 -2.53 0.51 -16.72
C LYS A 94 -3.69 -0.43 -17.00
N ASP A 95 -4.27 -1.02 -15.95
CA ASP A 95 -5.52 -1.77 -16.02
C ASP A 95 -6.69 -0.77 -15.92
N PRO A 96 -7.46 -0.53 -17.00
CA PRO A 96 -8.60 0.37 -16.95
C PRO A 96 -9.76 -0.32 -16.22
N TYR A 97 -9.75 -0.26 -14.89
CA TYR A 97 -10.93 -0.60 -14.12
C TYR A 97 -12.03 0.44 -14.38
N LEU A 98 -13.16 -0.01 -14.92
CA LEU A 98 -14.30 0.85 -15.21
C LEU A 98 -14.92 1.32 -13.90
N LEU A 99 -14.63 2.56 -13.52
CA LEU A 99 -15.33 3.21 -12.43
C LEU A 99 -16.73 3.63 -12.94
N PRO A 100 -17.80 3.32 -12.20
CA PRO A 100 -19.14 3.77 -12.55
C PRO A 100 -19.19 5.29 -12.57
N GLN A 101 -19.93 5.86 -13.53
CA GLN A 101 -20.17 7.30 -13.59
C GLN A 101 -20.94 7.75 -12.34
N ILE A 102 -20.55 8.90 -11.79
CA ILE A 102 -21.15 9.44 -10.56
C ILE A 102 -22.67 9.60 -10.70
N GLU A 103 -23.14 10.13 -11.84
CA GLU A 103 -24.58 10.29 -12.12
C GLU A 103 -25.35 8.97 -11.98
N LEU A 104 -24.83 7.86 -12.53
CA LEU A 104 -25.46 6.55 -12.42
C LEU A 104 -25.53 6.07 -10.97
N LEU A 105 -24.49 6.34 -10.18
CA LEU A 105 -24.50 6.02 -8.75
C LEU A 105 -25.56 6.85 -8.01
N VAL A 106 -25.63 8.15 -8.28
CA VAL A 106 -26.58 9.06 -7.63
C VAL A 106 -28.02 8.68 -7.97
N ASP A 107 -28.34 8.49 -9.25
CA ASP A 107 -29.67 8.07 -9.73
C ASP A 107 -30.10 6.75 -9.11
N SER A 108 -29.18 5.78 -9.01
CA SER A 108 -29.47 4.49 -8.39
C SER A 108 -29.82 4.61 -6.90
N THR A 109 -29.31 5.65 -6.23
CA THR A 109 -29.50 5.85 -4.79
C THR A 109 -30.70 6.72 -4.43
N MET A 110 -31.27 7.45 -5.39
CA MET A 110 -32.38 8.40 -5.16
C MET A 110 -33.68 7.73 -4.66
N VAL A 111 -33.85 6.43 -4.88
CA VAL A 111 -35.03 5.67 -4.45
C VAL A 111 -34.97 5.23 -2.97
N PHE A 112 -33.85 5.44 -2.28
CA PHE A 112 -33.69 5.01 -0.88
C PHE A 112 -33.91 6.16 0.10
N ALA A 113 -34.72 5.92 1.14
CA ALA A 113 -35.02 6.90 2.19
C ALA A 113 -33.89 7.12 3.21
N LEU A 114 -32.88 6.23 3.23
CA LEU A 114 -31.73 6.31 4.15
C LEU A 114 -30.46 5.80 3.46
N PHE A 115 -29.36 6.51 3.66
CA PHE A 115 -28.04 6.12 3.17
C PHE A 115 -27.04 6.03 4.33
N SER A 116 -26.19 5.01 4.32
CA SER A 116 -25.06 4.91 5.25
C SER A 116 -23.75 4.83 4.47
N MET A 117 -22.76 5.62 4.90
CA MET A 117 -21.42 5.65 4.30
C MET A 117 -20.43 4.94 5.21
N MET A 118 -19.65 4.03 4.63
CA MET A 118 -18.53 3.39 5.31
C MET A 118 -17.24 3.69 4.57
N ASN A 119 -16.21 4.12 5.29
CA ASN A 119 -14.89 4.33 4.72
C ASN A 119 -14.01 3.09 4.92
N ALA A 120 -13.46 2.56 3.83
CA ALA A 120 -12.43 1.53 3.87
C ALA A 120 -11.04 2.13 4.13
N TYR A 121 -10.87 2.88 5.24
CA TYR A 121 -9.58 3.44 5.60
C TYR A 121 -8.54 2.31 5.73
N GLN A 122 -7.41 2.46 5.04
CA GLN A 122 -6.37 1.42 4.95
C GLN A 122 -6.83 0.07 4.34
N GLY A 123 -7.94 0.07 3.60
CA GLY A 123 -8.46 -1.13 2.93
C GLY A 123 -7.44 -1.80 2.01
N TYR A 124 -6.50 -1.04 1.44
CA TYR A 124 -5.43 -1.56 0.59
C TYR A 124 -4.51 -2.56 1.31
N HIS A 125 -4.25 -2.40 2.61
CA HIS A 125 -3.44 -3.35 3.39
C HIS A 125 -4.12 -4.71 3.59
N ARG A 126 -5.44 -4.79 3.32
CA ARG A 126 -6.20 -6.04 3.36
C ARG A 126 -6.20 -6.79 2.03
N ILE A 127 -5.75 -6.15 0.96
CA ILE A 127 -5.63 -6.77 -0.36
C ILE A 127 -4.29 -7.52 -0.39
N PHE A 128 -4.35 -8.84 -0.56
CA PHE A 128 -3.15 -9.67 -0.60
C PHE A 128 -2.48 -9.58 -1.97
N MET A 129 -1.15 -9.51 -1.97
CA MET A 129 -0.33 -9.68 -3.17
C MET A 129 -0.05 -11.16 -3.43
N ALA A 130 -0.04 -11.53 -4.72
CA ALA A 130 0.45 -12.83 -5.19
C ALA A 130 1.92 -13.00 -4.80
N GLU A 131 2.32 -14.22 -4.45
CA GLU A 131 3.63 -14.50 -3.86
C GLU A 131 4.78 -14.08 -4.78
N GLU A 132 4.59 -14.24 -6.08
CA GLU A 132 5.54 -13.90 -7.13
C GLU A 132 5.78 -12.39 -7.28
N ASP A 133 4.81 -11.58 -6.85
CA ASP A 133 4.85 -10.12 -6.97
C ASP A 133 5.21 -9.41 -5.65
N ARG A 134 5.30 -10.15 -4.54
CA ARG A 134 5.69 -9.60 -3.24
C ARG A 134 7.08 -8.99 -3.29
N ASP A 135 8.01 -9.67 -3.94
CA ASP A 135 9.41 -9.24 -4.02
C ASP A 135 9.58 -7.87 -4.70
N LYS A 136 8.63 -7.49 -5.57
CA LYS A 136 8.65 -6.23 -6.32
C LYS A 136 8.21 -5.02 -5.47
N THR A 137 7.45 -5.25 -4.39
CA THR A 137 6.83 -4.18 -3.59
C THR A 137 7.40 -4.06 -2.18
N PHE A 138 7.95 -5.15 -1.61
CA PHE A 138 8.40 -5.21 -0.21
C PHE A 138 9.91 -4.94 0.00
N SER A 139 10.57 -4.37 -1.00
CA SER A 139 12.03 -4.25 -1.13
C SER A 139 12.72 -3.23 -0.20
N LEU A 140 12.29 -3.04 1.06
CA LEU A 140 12.88 -2.02 1.93
C LEU A 140 13.96 -2.49 2.91
N LEU A 141 14.07 -3.79 3.18
CA LEU A 141 14.55 -4.17 4.52
C LEU A 141 16.06 -4.28 4.71
N ARG A 142 16.90 -4.23 3.67
CA ARG A 142 18.36 -4.28 3.89
C ARG A 142 19.02 -2.91 4.02
N MET A 143 18.46 -1.97 4.77
CA MET A 143 19.06 -0.64 4.97
C MET A 143 18.68 0.08 6.28
N LEU A 144 18.51 -0.66 7.37
CA LEU A 144 18.85 -0.19 8.71
C LEU A 144 20.10 -0.96 9.18
#